data_AF-A0A6A7KWQ7-F1
#
_entry.id   AF-A0A6A7KWQ7-F1
#
_cell.length_a   1.000
_cell.length_b   1.000
_cell.length_c   1.000
_cell.angle_alpha   90.00
_cell.angle_beta   90.00
_cell.angle_gamma   90.00
#
_symmetry.space_group_name_H-M   'P 1'
#
loop_
_entity.id
_entity.type
_entity.pdbx_description
1 polymer ?
#
loop_
_entity_poly.entity_id
_entity_poly.type
_entity_poly.pdbx_seq_one_letter_code
_entity_poly.pdbx_strand_id
1 'polypeptide(L)'
;MAQIFVPSSGPVSWRKLLAKPERQWRCGYSAMTLAKSWEAANGLPSEVACLFRDYPDFGHATPKMLAAFPEWQVPLPGGNRASQSDIFVLARCGAQTISMMVEGKVDEPFGPTLGKWLTNETHGKRERLDFLSATLGIGANPPHSIRYQLLHRTASALIEARRFGTNAAAMIVHSFSSETLWFDDFSAFCGLLGATPQVGRLCSARTVDMPLYLGWAIGDRQFLQDCPLS
;
A
#
# COMPACT_ATOMS: atom_id res chain seq x y z
N MET A 1 10.98 11.10 -17.26
CA MET A 1 12.34 11.17 -16.68
C MET A 1 12.80 9.77 -16.33
N ALA A 2 14.10 9.48 -16.41
CA ALA A 2 14.63 8.21 -15.94
C ALA A 2 14.41 8.07 -14.42
N GLN A 3 14.08 6.86 -13.95
CA GLN A 3 13.97 6.57 -12.52
C GLN A 3 15.27 5.96 -12.03
N ILE A 4 16.08 6.78 -11.34
CA ILE A 4 17.37 6.40 -10.77
C ILE A 4 17.27 6.59 -9.26
N PHE A 5 17.62 5.56 -8.50
CA PHE A 5 17.51 5.55 -7.04
C PHE A 5 18.88 5.51 -6.38
N VAL A 6 18.99 6.22 -5.27
CA VAL A 6 20.17 6.21 -4.40
C VAL A 6 19.76 5.54 -3.08
N PRO A 7 20.60 4.67 -2.49
CA PRO A 7 20.31 4.07 -1.20
C PRO A 7 19.97 5.12 -0.13
N SER A 8 19.03 4.77 0.74
CA SER A 8 18.68 5.60 1.90
C SER A 8 19.86 5.72 2.86
N SER A 9 19.97 6.88 3.52
CA SER A 9 20.89 7.12 4.63
C SER A 9 20.18 7.09 5.99
N GLY A 10 19.00 6.45 6.05
CA GLY A 10 18.16 6.35 7.24
C GLY A 10 16.84 7.16 7.14
N PRO A 11 15.99 7.12 8.19
CA PRO A 11 14.61 7.60 8.15
C PRO A 11 14.46 9.06 7.68
N VAL A 12 15.36 9.95 8.11
CA VAL A 12 15.28 11.39 7.77
C VAL A 12 15.37 11.64 6.26
N SER A 13 15.96 10.73 5.48
CA SER A 13 16.00 10.85 4.02
C SER A 13 14.60 10.77 3.39
N TRP A 14 13.66 10.06 4.02
CA TRP A 14 12.28 9.91 3.55
C TRP A 14 11.51 11.23 3.65
N ARG A 15 11.83 12.06 4.64
CA ARG A 15 11.20 13.38 4.83
C ARG A 15 11.24 14.22 3.56
N LYS A 16 12.32 14.14 2.78
CA LYS A 16 12.53 14.92 1.56
C LYS A 16 11.62 14.50 0.41
N LEU A 17 11.05 13.30 0.48
CA LEU A 17 10.20 12.72 -0.56
C LEU A 17 8.71 13.02 -0.34
N LEU A 18 8.35 13.46 0.87
CA LEU A 18 6.98 13.81 1.23
C LEU A 18 6.48 15.03 0.44
N ALA A 19 5.20 14.99 0.07
CA ALA A 19 4.56 16.11 -0.62
C ALA A 19 4.43 17.37 0.27
N LYS A 20 4.28 17.19 1.59
CA LYS A 20 4.18 18.27 2.58
C LYS A 20 4.99 17.92 3.85
N PRO A 21 6.34 17.95 3.78
CA PRO A 21 7.21 17.46 4.85
C PRO A 21 6.92 18.08 6.22
N GLU A 22 6.70 19.40 6.29
CA GLU A 22 6.42 20.11 7.55
C GLU A 22 5.11 19.72 8.24
N ARG A 23 4.18 19.13 7.48
CA ARG A 23 2.88 18.66 8.01
C ARG A 23 2.88 17.17 8.27
N GLN A 24 3.54 16.39 7.40
CA GLN A 24 3.49 14.94 7.41
C GLN A 24 4.58 14.31 8.29
N TRP A 25 5.74 14.97 8.45
CA TRP A 25 6.87 14.44 9.22
C TRP A 25 6.79 14.84 10.70
N ARG A 26 5.96 14.12 11.47
CA ARG A 26 5.74 14.39 12.90
C ARG A 26 5.64 13.09 13.71
N CYS A 27 6.04 13.13 14.97
CA CYS A 27 5.90 12.00 15.90
C CYS A 27 4.43 11.59 16.02
N GLY A 28 4.16 10.28 16.10
CA GLY A 28 2.80 9.74 16.16
C GLY A 28 2.02 9.74 14.83
N TYR A 29 2.62 10.17 13.72
CA TYR A 29 2.02 10.09 12.38
C TYR A 29 2.65 8.97 11.55
N SER A 30 1.89 8.46 10.58
CA SER A 30 2.25 7.29 9.76
C SER A 30 3.58 7.46 9.02
N ALA A 31 3.84 8.59 8.35
CA ALA A 31 5.05 8.75 7.53
C ALA A 31 6.37 8.57 8.30
N MET A 32 6.52 9.23 9.46
CA MET A 32 7.74 9.10 10.28
C MET A 32 7.83 7.70 10.92
N THR A 33 6.70 7.18 11.40
CA THR A 33 6.62 5.87 12.05
C THR A 33 7.02 4.76 11.07
N LEU A 34 6.50 4.83 9.84
CA LEU A 34 6.78 3.89 8.78
C LEU A 34 8.26 3.96 8.37
N ALA A 35 8.81 5.16 8.18
CA ALA A 35 10.24 5.32 7.86
C ALA A 35 11.15 4.69 8.93
N LYS A 36 10.83 4.86 10.22
CA LYS A 36 11.60 4.24 11.32
C LYS A 36 11.47 2.73 11.34
N SER A 37 10.24 2.22 11.28
CA SER A 37 9.96 0.78 11.28
C SER A 37 10.68 0.05 10.14
N TRP A 38 10.64 0.60 8.93
CA TRP A 38 11.25 -0.02 7.75
C TRP A 38 12.77 0.10 7.71
N GLU A 39 13.35 1.21 8.17
CA GLU A 39 14.81 1.37 8.23
C GLU A 39 15.46 0.59 9.37
N ALA A 40 14.72 0.35 10.47
CA ALA A 40 15.19 -0.49 11.57
C ALA A 40 15.17 -2.00 11.23
N ALA A 41 14.41 -2.39 10.20
CA ALA A 41 14.28 -3.78 9.78
C ALA A 41 15.46 -4.24 8.92
N ASN A 42 15.94 -5.46 9.14
CA ASN A 42 16.87 -6.13 8.24
C ASN A 42 16.10 -6.86 7.12
N GLY A 43 15.50 -6.10 6.21
CA GLY A 43 14.59 -6.59 5.17
C GLY A 43 13.19 -6.01 5.33
N LEU A 44 12.16 -6.87 5.32
CA LEU A 44 10.79 -6.45 5.63
C LEU A 44 10.61 -6.31 7.15
N PRO A 45 9.79 -5.37 7.65
CA PRO A 45 9.27 -5.43 9.01
C PRO A 45 8.66 -6.80 9.32
N SER A 46 8.87 -7.28 10.54
CA SER A 46 8.55 -8.66 10.95
C SER A 46 7.07 -9.03 10.73
N GLU A 47 6.19 -8.09 11.04
CA GLU A 47 4.75 -8.13 10.92
C GLU A 47 4.30 -8.22 9.46
N VAL A 48 4.99 -7.55 8.54
CA VAL A 48 4.74 -7.65 7.10
C VAL A 48 5.28 -8.99 6.58
N ALA A 49 6.47 -9.40 7.04
CA ALA A 49 7.06 -10.69 6.67
C ALA A 49 6.20 -11.89 7.10
N CYS A 50 5.59 -11.84 8.29
CA CYS A 50 4.69 -12.88 8.79
C CYS A 50 3.50 -13.11 7.85
N LEU A 51 2.91 -12.06 7.28
CA LEU A 51 1.77 -12.18 6.36
C LEU A 51 2.06 -13.16 5.21
N PHE A 52 3.26 -13.10 4.64
CA PHE A 52 3.65 -13.94 3.51
C PHE A 52 4.16 -15.32 3.95
N ARG A 53 4.94 -15.38 5.04
CA ARG A 53 5.47 -16.65 5.57
C ARG A 53 4.34 -17.61 5.97
N ASP A 54 3.26 -17.08 6.50
CA ASP A 54 2.16 -17.90 7.01
C ASP A 54 1.14 -18.26 5.91
N TYR A 55 1.32 -17.72 4.70
CA TYR A 55 0.40 -17.95 3.59
C TYR A 55 0.81 -19.20 2.77
N PRO A 56 -0.10 -20.17 2.56
CA PRO A 56 0.22 -21.48 1.97
C PRO A 56 0.90 -21.43 0.60
N ASP A 57 0.50 -20.51 -0.28
CA ASP A 57 1.01 -20.42 -1.66
C ASP A 57 2.52 -20.16 -1.74
N PHE A 58 3.13 -19.63 -0.66
CA PHE A 58 4.56 -19.35 -0.60
C PHE A 58 5.37 -20.47 0.06
N GLY A 59 4.75 -21.60 0.40
CA GLY A 59 5.44 -22.78 0.94
C GLY A 59 6.24 -22.49 2.22
N HIS A 60 5.75 -21.56 3.05
CA HIS A 60 6.43 -21.06 4.25
C HIS A 60 7.84 -20.48 4.01
N ALA A 61 8.14 -20.09 2.77
CA ALA A 61 9.38 -19.43 2.45
C ALA A 61 9.49 -18.10 3.21
N THR A 62 10.66 -17.82 3.77
CA THR A 62 10.93 -16.51 4.38
C THR A 62 10.95 -15.45 3.28
N PRO A 63 10.08 -14.42 3.35
CA PRO A 63 10.06 -13.37 2.34
C PRO A 63 11.33 -12.52 2.43
N LYS A 64 11.89 -12.16 1.27
CA LYS A 64 13.09 -11.34 1.15
C LYS A 64 12.74 -10.04 0.43
N MET A 65 13.04 -8.91 1.05
CA MET A 65 13.00 -7.62 0.39
C MET A 65 14.16 -7.52 -0.60
N LEU A 66 13.88 -7.20 -1.87
CA LEU A 66 14.88 -6.93 -2.89
C LEU A 66 15.22 -5.44 -2.95
N ALA A 67 14.18 -4.60 -2.89
CA ALA A 67 14.30 -3.14 -2.79
C ALA A 67 12.99 -2.55 -2.23
N ALA A 68 13.09 -1.42 -1.54
CA ALA A 68 11.96 -0.61 -1.12
C ALA A 68 12.17 0.83 -1.58
N PHE A 69 11.09 1.47 -2.01
CA PHE A 69 11.06 2.80 -2.59
C PHE A 69 9.98 3.62 -1.89
N PRO A 70 10.35 4.57 -1.01
CA PRO A 70 9.39 5.43 -0.34
C PRO A 70 8.71 6.39 -1.31
N GLU A 71 7.48 6.79 -1.00
CA GLU A 71 6.72 7.84 -1.70
C GLU A 71 6.58 7.58 -3.22
N TRP A 72 6.29 6.32 -3.57
CA TRP A 72 6.30 5.86 -4.96
C TRP A 72 5.12 6.36 -5.77
N GLN A 73 5.39 7.02 -6.89
CA GLN A 73 4.35 7.55 -7.78
C GLN A 73 4.10 6.68 -9.01
N VAL A 74 2.84 6.25 -9.17
CA VAL A 74 2.33 5.57 -10.35
C VAL A 74 1.40 6.51 -11.13
N PRO A 75 1.76 6.89 -12.38
CA PRO A 75 0.88 7.68 -13.24
C PRO A 75 -0.45 6.96 -13.49
N LEU A 76 -1.55 7.71 -13.45
CA LEU A 76 -2.91 7.20 -13.72
C LEU A 76 -3.61 8.11 -14.73
N PRO A 77 -4.44 7.57 -15.64
CA PRO A 77 -5.17 8.35 -16.65
C PRO A 77 -6.20 9.29 -16.02
N GLY A 78 -6.89 10.09 -16.85
CA GLY A 78 -7.93 11.00 -16.39
C GLY A 78 -7.44 12.26 -15.65
N GLY A 79 -6.15 12.60 -15.78
CA GLY A 79 -5.58 13.85 -15.26
C GLY A 79 -4.09 13.74 -14.92
N ASN A 80 -3.53 14.81 -14.34
CA ASN A 80 -2.07 14.91 -14.13
C ASN A 80 -1.57 14.35 -12.78
N ARG A 81 -2.48 13.93 -11.89
CA ARG A 81 -2.08 13.47 -10.55
C ARG A 81 -1.86 11.96 -10.53
N ALA A 82 -0.66 11.53 -10.18
CA ALA A 82 -0.32 10.14 -9.92
C ALA A 82 -0.97 9.61 -8.62
N SER A 83 -0.99 8.29 -8.46
CA SER A 83 -1.13 7.63 -7.16
C SER A 83 0.25 7.57 -6.49
N GLN A 84 0.42 8.17 -5.32
CA GLN A 84 1.69 8.19 -4.55
C GLN A 84 1.67 7.26 -3.33
N SER A 85 2.06 6.00 -3.42
CA SER A 85 2.01 5.05 -2.29
C SER A 85 3.10 5.35 -1.27
N ASP A 86 2.89 5.03 0.02
CA ASP A 86 3.88 5.36 1.06
C ASP A 86 5.18 4.57 0.84
N ILE A 87 5.07 3.29 0.47
CA ILE A 87 6.22 2.47 0.05
C ILE A 87 5.81 1.55 -1.11
N PHE A 88 6.66 1.48 -2.13
CA PHE A 88 6.67 0.39 -3.10
C PHE A 88 7.81 -0.58 -2.78
N VAL A 89 7.54 -1.88 -2.79
CA VAL A 89 8.51 -2.93 -2.45
C VAL A 89 8.55 -3.97 -3.55
N LEU A 90 9.75 -4.29 -4.00
CA LEU A 90 10.02 -5.51 -4.75
C LEU A 90 10.47 -6.58 -3.75
N ALA A 91 9.72 -7.67 -3.65
CA ALA A 91 10.02 -8.76 -2.75
C ALA A 91 10.12 -10.10 -3.49
N ARG A 92 10.78 -11.07 -2.86
CA ARG A 92 10.80 -12.47 -3.29
C ARG A 92 10.33 -13.37 -2.16
N CYS A 93 9.34 -14.20 -2.44
CA CYS A 93 8.81 -15.22 -1.53
C CYS A 93 8.97 -16.59 -2.22
N GLY A 94 9.97 -17.36 -1.78
CA GLY A 94 10.34 -18.60 -2.46
C GLY A 94 10.78 -18.32 -3.91
N ALA A 95 10.11 -18.96 -4.87
CA ALA A 95 10.36 -18.77 -6.30
C ALA A 95 9.61 -17.55 -6.89
N GLN A 96 8.64 -16.98 -6.17
CA GLN A 96 7.80 -15.90 -6.68
C GLN A 96 8.37 -14.53 -6.37
N THR A 97 8.33 -13.61 -7.33
CA THR A 97 8.54 -12.17 -7.11
C THR A 97 7.21 -11.44 -6.94
N ILE A 98 7.19 -10.44 -6.08
CA ILE A 98 5.98 -9.71 -5.70
C ILE A 98 6.25 -8.20 -5.81
N SER A 99 5.36 -7.50 -6.50
CA SER A 99 5.22 -6.05 -6.48
C SER A 99 4.26 -5.67 -5.37
N MET A 100 4.75 -5.02 -4.32
CA MET A 100 3.97 -4.74 -3.12
C MET A 100 3.84 -3.23 -2.89
N MET A 101 2.62 -2.73 -2.83
CA MET A 101 2.33 -1.38 -2.34
C MET A 101 1.99 -1.44 -0.86
N VAL A 102 2.60 -0.59 -0.05
CA VAL A 102 2.36 -0.50 1.38
C VAL A 102 1.85 0.90 1.72
N GLU A 103 0.77 0.94 2.49
CA GLU A 103 0.23 2.17 3.08
C GLU A 103 0.35 2.12 4.60
N GLY A 104 1.03 3.12 5.16
CA GLY A 104 1.09 3.35 6.59
C GLY A 104 -0.22 3.94 7.12
N LYS A 105 -0.66 3.48 8.28
CA LYS A 105 -1.80 4.06 8.98
C LYS A 105 -1.55 4.18 10.47
N VAL A 106 -1.98 5.30 11.05
CA VAL A 106 -2.19 5.41 12.50
C VAL A 106 -3.68 5.62 12.71
N ASP A 107 -4.11 6.84 12.99
CA ASP A 107 -5.52 7.14 13.27
C ASP A 107 -6.19 7.86 12.10
N GLU A 108 -5.43 8.28 11.08
CA GLU A 108 -5.97 8.98 9.92
C GLU A 108 -6.67 8.05 8.92
N PRO A 109 -7.83 8.43 8.35
CA PRO A 109 -8.57 7.60 7.41
C PRO A 109 -7.83 7.42 6.07
N PHE A 110 -8.31 6.49 5.25
CA PHE A 110 -7.91 6.32 3.83
C PHE A 110 -8.40 7.46 2.90
N GLY A 111 -8.52 8.69 3.41
CA GLY A 111 -9.05 9.81 2.65
C GLY A 111 -10.54 9.67 2.30
N PRO A 112 -11.01 10.32 1.21
CA PRO A 112 -12.43 10.35 0.87
C PRO A 112 -12.94 8.99 0.39
N THR A 113 -14.22 8.74 0.63
CA THR A 113 -14.94 7.67 -0.06
C THR A 113 -15.10 8.00 -1.54
N LEU A 114 -15.39 6.99 -2.36
CA LEU A 114 -15.60 7.14 -3.79
C LEU A 114 -16.73 8.14 -4.08
N GLY A 115 -17.84 8.07 -3.34
CA GLY A 115 -18.95 9.02 -3.51
C GLY A 115 -18.53 10.48 -3.24
N LYS A 116 -17.73 10.71 -2.21
CA LYS A 116 -17.17 12.05 -1.92
C LYS A 116 -16.17 12.48 -2.99
N TRP A 117 -15.35 11.56 -3.48
CA TRP A 117 -14.38 11.85 -4.53
C TRP A 117 -15.06 12.17 -5.88
N LEU A 118 -16.16 11.50 -6.20
CA LEU A 118 -16.97 11.73 -7.40
C LEU A 118 -17.85 12.98 -7.31
N THR A 119 -17.91 13.68 -6.17
CA THR A 119 -18.60 14.98 -6.11
C THR A 119 -17.99 15.95 -7.12
N ASN A 120 -18.84 16.64 -7.90
CA ASN A 120 -18.45 17.41 -9.08
C ASN A 120 -17.62 16.56 -10.04
N GLU A 121 -18.25 15.51 -10.53
CA GLU A 121 -17.63 14.57 -11.47
C GLU A 121 -17.14 15.30 -12.72
N THR A 122 -15.94 14.93 -13.16
CA THR A 122 -15.37 15.40 -14.42
C THR A 122 -15.11 14.20 -15.31
N HIS A 123 -14.98 14.43 -16.62
CA HIS A 123 -14.56 13.39 -17.57
C HIS A 123 -13.32 12.62 -17.09
N GLY A 124 -12.32 13.35 -16.59
CA GLY A 124 -11.09 12.73 -16.08
C GLY A 124 -11.30 11.84 -14.85
N LYS A 125 -12.21 12.20 -13.93
CA LYS A 125 -12.54 11.31 -12.80
C LYS A 125 -13.21 10.03 -13.29
N ARG A 126 -14.11 10.11 -14.27
CA ARG A 126 -14.77 8.94 -14.86
C ARG A 126 -13.78 8.04 -15.56
N GLU A 127 -12.96 8.59 -16.46
CA GLU A 127 -11.88 7.88 -17.16
C GLU A 127 -10.95 7.15 -16.19
N ARG A 128 -10.56 7.84 -15.10
CA ARG A 128 -9.72 7.23 -14.06
C ARG A 128 -10.43 6.10 -13.35
N LEU A 129 -11.70 6.27 -12.97
CA LEU A 129 -12.46 5.23 -12.29
C LEU A 129 -12.64 4.00 -13.19
N ASP A 130 -12.93 4.21 -14.46
CA ASP A 130 -13.09 3.12 -15.44
C ASP A 130 -11.78 2.34 -15.58
N PHE A 131 -10.64 3.05 -15.69
CA PHE A 131 -9.32 2.43 -15.73
C PHE A 131 -9.00 1.64 -14.45
N LEU A 132 -9.28 2.20 -13.28
CA LEU A 132 -9.07 1.52 -11.99
C LEU A 132 -9.96 0.28 -11.88
N SER A 133 -11.23 0.38 -12.26
CA SER A 133 -12.18 -0.73 -12.22
C SER A 133 -11.74 -1.86 -13.15
N ALA A 134 -11.33 -1.54 -14.38
CA ALA A 134 -10.79 -2.50 -15.33
C ALA A 134 -9.50 -3.16 -14.83
N THR A 135 -8.58 -2.37 -14.25
CA THR A 135 -7.31 -2.88 -13.69
C THR A 135 -7.55 -3.87 -12.55
N LEU A 136 -8.52 -3.57 -11.68
CA LEU A 136 -8.87 -4.39 -10.53
C LEU A 136 -9.81 -5.56 -10.87
N GLY A 137 -10.40 -5.59 -12.06
CA GLY A 137 -11.39 -6.60 -12.45
C GLY A 137 -12.73 -6.47 -11.72
N ILE A 138 -13.11 -5.25 -11.34
CA ILE A 138 -14.38 -4.96 -10.65
C ILE A 138 -15.38 -4.28 -11.60
N GLY A 139 -16.66 -4.28 -11.22
CA GLY A 139 -17.71 -3.61 -12.00
C GLY A 139 -17.48 -2.09 -12.11
N ALA A 140 -17.98 -1.48 -13.20
CA ALA A 140 -17.76 -0.07 -13.53
C ALA A 140 -18.29 0.94 -12.48
N ASN A 141 -19.22 0.52 -11.62
CA ASN A 141 -19.79 1.36 -10.56
C ASN A 141 -19.58 0.70 -9.19
N PRO A 142 -18.38 0.77 -8.62
CA PRO A 142 -18.14 0.26 -7.27
C PRO A 142 -18.95 1.06 -6.23
N PRO A 143 -19.27 0.48 -5.06
CA PRO A 143 -20.06 1.14 -4.05
C PRO A 143 -19.44 2.47 -3.60
N HIS A 144 -20.25 3.51 -3.49
CA HIS A 144 -19.79 4.86 -3.12
C HIS A 144 -19.17 4.95 -1.72
N SER A 145 -19.43 3.97 -0.86
CA SER A 145 -18.84 3.85 0.48
C SER A 145 -17.36 3.46 0.46
N ILE A 146 -16.87 2.81 -0.61
CA ILE A 146 -15.49 2.35 -0.71
C ILE A 146 -14.52 3.52 -0.67
N ARG A 147 -13.40 3.38 0.05
CA ARG A 147 -12.33 4.39 0.09
C ARG A 147 -11.60 4.44 -1.24
N TYR A 148 -11.60 5.62 -1.86
CA TYR A 148 -10.97 5.83 -3.17
C TYR A 148 -9.47 5.52 -3.14
N GLN A 149 -8.80 5.77 -2.00
CA GLN A 149 -7.39 5.45 -1.81
C GLN A 149 -7.10 3.96 -2.06
N LEU A 150 -7.89 3.07 -1.48
CA LEU A 150 -7.66 1.62 -1.60
C LEU A 150 -7.74 1.13 -3.05
N LEU A 151 -8.63 1.72 -3.87
CA LEU A 151 -8.71 1.41 -5.30
C LEU A 151 -7.40 1.73 -6.03
N HIS A 152 -6.93 2.98 -5.91
CA HIS A 152 -5.78 3.40 -6.70
C HIS A 152 -4.45 2.84 -6.18
N ARG A 153 -4.33 2.55 -4.88
CA ARG A 153 -3.14 1.87 -4.32
C ARG A 153 -3.03 0.44 -4.79
N THR A 154 -4.14 -0.28 -4.77
CA THR A 154 -4.17 -1.68 -5.21
C THR A 154 -3.93 -1.78 -6.72
N ALA A 155 -4.54 -0.90 -7.52
CA ALA A 155 -4.24 -0.82 -8.95
C ALA A 155 -2.76 -0.48 -9.22
N SER A 156 -2.15 0.40 -8.41
CA SER A 156 -0.72 0.73 -8.51
C SER A 156 0.16 -0.51 -8.32
N ALA A 157 -0.18 -1.41 -7.39
CA ALA A 157 0.56 -2.66 -7.19
C ALA A 157 0.54 -3.56 -8.44
N LEU A 158 -0.63 -3.69 -9.08
CA LEU A 158 -0.82 -4.46 -10.32
C LEU A 158 -0.10 -3.82 -11.52
N ILE A 159 -0.15 -2.49 -11.65
CA ILE A 159 0.53 -1.75 -12.71
C ILE A 159 2.05 -1.96 -12.61
N GLU A 160 2.61 -1.79 -11.40
CA GLU A 160 4.04 -2.00 -11.20
C GLU A 160 4.43 -3.48 -11.29
N ALA A 161 3.53 -4.41 -10.93
CA ALA A 161 3.78 -5.83 -11.13
C ALA A 161 4.03 -6.16 -12.61
N ARG A 162 3.20 -5.60 -13.51
CA ARG A 162 3.41 -5.74 -14.96
C ARG A 162 4.69 -5.05 -15.42
N ARG A 163 4.93 -3.83 -14.96
CA ARG A 163 6.10 -3.03 -15.37
C ARG A 163 7.42 -3.67 -14.96
N PHE A 164 7.50 -4.24 -13.76
CA PHE A 164 8.69 -4.93 -13.25
C PHE A 164 8.71 -6.44 -13.53
N GLY A 165 7.66 -6.99 -14.15
CA GLY A 165 7.55 -8.40 -14.50
C GLY A 165 7.51 -9.33 -13.29
N THR A 166 6.80 -8.95 -12.23
CA THR A 166 6.66 -9.79 -11.04
C THR A 166 5.58 -10.86 -11.21
N ASN A 167 5.67 -11.95 -10.45
CA ASN A 167 4.71 -13.05 -10.52
C ASN A 167 3.36 -12.72 -9.89
N ALA A 168 3.36 -11.84 -8.88
CA ALA A 168 2.17 -11.44 -8.17
C ALA A 168 2.24 -9.96 -7.74
N ALA A 169 1.11 -9.44 -7.30
CA ALA A 169 0.99 -8.12 -6.68
C ALA A 169 0.49 -8.25 -5.24
N ALA A 170 0.80 -7.26 -4.40
CA ALA A 170 0.24 -7.15 -3.07
C ALA A 170 -0.09 -5.70 -2.70
N MET A 171 -1.17 -5.50 -1.94
CA MET A 171 -1.46 -4.25 -1.25
C MET A 171 -1.56 -4.53 0.24
N ILE A 172 -0.64 -3.95 1.01
CA ILE A 172 -0.53 -4.15 2.45
C ILE A 172 -0.83 -2.83 3.16
N VAL A 173 -1.75 -2.87 4.12
CA VAL A 173 -1.87 -1.80 5.11
C VAL A 173 -0.95 -2.15 6.27
N HIS A 174 -0.01 -1.27 6.57
CA HIS A 174 0.83 -1.37 7.76
C HIS A 174 0.32 -0.39 8.81
N SER A 175 -0.53 -0.89 9.71
CA SER A 175 -1.24 -0.05 10.68
C SER A 175 -0.59 -0.10 12.06
N PHE A 176 -0.27 1.07 12.59
CA PHE A 176 0.21 1.27 13.96
C PHE A 176 -0.93 1.69 14.91
N SER A 177 -2.17 1.78 14.43
CA SER A 177 -3.33 2.16 15.25
C SER A 177 -3.51 1.21 16.42
N SER A 178 -3.85 1.76 17.59
CA SER A 178 -4.08 0.92 18.76
C SER A 178 -5.40 0.15 18.73
N GLU A 179 -6.37 0.67 17.98
CA GLU A 179 -7.75 0.18 17.89
C GLU A 179 -8.05 -0.45 16.52
N THR A 180 -7.03 -0.70 15.69
CA THR A 180 -7.19 -1.20 14.32
C THR A 180 -8.13 -0.33 13.47
N LEU A 181 -8.08 0.99 13.69
CA LEU A 181 -8.93 1.95 12.98
C LEU A 181 -8.84 1.74 11.47
N TRP A 182 -9.99 1.88 10.81
CA TRP A 182 -10.16 1.76 9.36
C TRP A 182 -10.04 0.33 8.80
N PHE A 183 -9.93 -0.70 9.65
CA PHE A 183 -9.98 -2.09 9.17
C PHE A 183 -11.32 -2.42 8.49
N ASP A 184 -12.44 -1.88 8.97
CA ASP A 184 -13.75 -2.10 8.33
C ASP A 184 -13.82 -1.52 6.92
N ASP A 185 -13.23 -0.36 6.68
CA ASP A 185 -13.10 0.24 5.34
C ASP A 185 -12.25 -0.66 4.42
N PHE A 186 -11.15 -1.20 4.95
CA PHE A 186 -10.30 -2.15 4.23
C PHE A 186 -11.01 -3.47 3.96
N SER A 187 -11.79 -3.96 4.93
CA SER A 187 -12.59 -5.18 4.83
C SER A 187 -13.68 -5.06 3.76
N ALA A 188 -14.41 -3.94 3.74
CA ALA A 188 -15.39 -3.65 2.70
C ALA A 188 -14.76 -3.60 1.31
N PHE A 189 -13.56 -3.02 1.18
CA PHE A 189 -12.80 -3.02 -0.07
C PHE A 189 -12.34 -4.42 -0.49
N CYS A 190 -11.82 -5.23 0.43
CA CYS A 190 -11.45 -6.61 0.12
C CYS A 190 -12.66 -7.43 -0.34
N GLY A 191 -13.83 -7.21 0.28
CA GLY A 191 -15.09 -7.84 -0.12
C GLY A 191 -15.51 -7.51 -1.55
N LEU A 192 -15.24 -6.28 -2.03
CA LEU A 192 -15.46 -5.89 -3.44
C LEU A 192 -14.63 -6.75 -4.41
N LEU A 193 -13.46 -7.22 -3.98
CA LEU A 193 -12.58 -8.10 -4.74
C LEU A 193 -12.82 -9.60 -4.45
N GLY A 194 -13.90 -9.92 -3.73
CA GLY A 194 -14.26 -11.28 -3.37
C GLY A 194 -13.35 -11.92 -2.32
N ALA A 195 -12.64 -11.12 -1.51
CA ALA A 195 -11.75 -11.59 -0.44
C ALA A 195 -12.34 -11.30 0.94
N THR A 196 -11.95 -12.10 1.94
CA THR A 196 -12.32 -11.90 3.35
C THR A 196 -11.04 -11.72 4.16
N PRO A 197 -10.66 -10.47 4.49
CA PRO A 197 -9.41 -10.22 5.19
C PRO A 197 -9.55 -10.52 6.69
N GLN A 198 -8.41 -10.78 7.31
CA GLN A 198 -8.27 -10.85 8.76
C GLN A 198 -7.04 -10.04 9.15
N VAL A 199 -7.11 -9.34 10.29
CA VAL A 199 -5.95 -8.64 10.85
C VAL A 199 -4.81 -9.64 11.06
N GLY A 200 -3.60 -9.28 10.62
CA GLY A 200 -2.41 -10.13 10.76
C GLY A 200 -2.37 -11.32 9.81
N ARG A 201 -3.27 -11.42 8.83
CA ARG A 201 -3.24 -12.47 7.80
C ARG A 201 -3.33 -11.90 6.40
N LEU A 202 -2.69 -12.59 5.47
CA LEU A 202 -2.80 -12.34 4.05
C LEU A 202 -4.04 -13.06 3.50
N CYS A 203 -4.74 -12.44 2.55
CA CYS A 203 -5.77 -13.09 1.76
C CYS A 203 -5.52 -12.88 0.27
N SER A 204 -5.97 -13.82 -0.55
CA SER A 204 -5.95 -13.68 -2.01
C SER A 204 -7.24 -13.02 -2.47
N ALA A 205 -7.13 -12.16 -3.47
CA ALA A 205 -8.23 -11.44 -4.10
C ALA A 205 -8.33 -11.82 -5.57
N ARG A 206 -9.56 -11.74 -6.12
CA ARG A 206 -9.76 -11.97 -7.55
C ARG A 206 -9.22 -10.79 -8.33
N THR A 207 -8.42 -11.06 -9.35
CA THR A 207 -8.05 -10.06 -10.36
C THR A 207 -8.15 -10.65 -11.76
N VAL A 208 -7.81 -9.84 -12.76
CA VAL A 208 -7.90 -10.18 -14.16
C VAL A 208 -6.85 -11.21 -14.58
N ASP A 209 -5.59 -11.05 -14.18
CA ASP A 209 -4.48 -11.74 -14.85
C ASP A 209 -3.30 -12.17 -13.95
N MET A 210 -3.29 -11.83 -12.65
CA MET A 210 -2.23 -12.27 -11.75
C MET A 210 -2.72 -12.41 -10.30
N PRO A 211 -2.07 -13.25 -9.47
CA PRO A 211 -2.39 -13.30 -8.05
C PRO A 211 -2.24 -11.91 -7.41
N LEU A 212 -3.28 -11.47 -6.70
CA LEU A 212 -3.25 -10.30 -5.84
C LEU A 212 -3.45 -10.74 -4.41
N TYR A 213 -2.57 -10.25 -3.55
CA TYR A 213 -2.65 -10.47 -2.13
C TYR A 213 -2.96 -9.18 -1.40
N LEU A 214 -3.88 -9.25 -0.44
CA LEU A 214 -4.28 -8.14 0.41
C LEU A 214 -3.95 -8.51 1.86
N GLY A 215 -3.43 -7.56 2.62
CA GLY A 215 -3.04 -7.83 4.00
C GLY A 215 -3.10 -6.62 4.89
N TRP A 216 -3.31 -6.89 6.19
CA TRP A 216 -3.27 -5.88 7.24
C TRP A 216 -2.23 -6.30 8.28
N ALA A 217 -1.07 -5.64 8.26
CA ALA A 217 -0.02 -5.83 9.24
C ALA A 217 -0.26 -4.94 10.47
N ILE A 218 -0.07 -5.51 11.67
CA ILE A 218 -0.06 -4.76 12.92
C ILE A 218 1.36 -4.29 13.16
N GLY A 219 1.59 -2.99 13.01
CA GLY A 219 2.89 -2.38 13.20
C GLY A 219 3.29 -2.29 14.66
N ASP A 220 4.60 -2.37 14.90
CA ASP A 220 5.16 -2.23 16.23
C ASP A 220 5.03 -0.78 16.73
N ARG A 221 4.31 -0.62 17.84
CA ARG A 221 3.96 0.69 18.42
C ARG A 221 5.17 1.40 19.02
N GLN A 222 6.30 0.75 19.25
CA GLN A 222 7.52 1.44 19.72
C GLN A 222 7.91 2.58 18.77
N PHE A 223 7.69 2.39 17.46
CA PHE A 223 8.01 3.38 16.44
C PHE A 223 7.08 4.61 16.45
N LEU A 224 5.95 4.57 17.16
CA LEU A 224 5.07 5.74 17.36
C LEU A 224 5.64 6.72 18.39
N GLN A 225 6.32 6.19 19.41
CA GLN A 225 6.71 6.93 20.62
C GLN A 225 8.15 7.41 20.59
N ASP A 226 9.03 6.70 19.88
CA ASP A 226 10.44 7.05 19.81
C ASP A 226 10.65 8.33 18.99
N CYS A 227 10.86 9.46 19.65
CA CYS A 227 11.41 10.65 19.01
C CYS A 227 12.67 11.09 19.76
N PRO A 228 13.88 10.90 19.19
CA PRO A 228 15.03 11.64 19.69
C PRO A 228 14.70 13.12 19.50
N LEU A 229 14.78 13.88 20.59
CA LEU A 229 14.73 15.33 20.55
C LEU A 229 15.78 15.79 19.52
N SER A 230 15.30 16.59 18.57
CA SER A 230 16.08 17.24 17.52
C SER A 230 17.35 17.91 18.04
#